data_AF-A0AAX4HH57-F1
#
_entry.id   AF-A0AAX4HH57-F1
#
_cell.length_a   1.000
_cell.length_b   1.000
_cell.length_c   1.000
_cell.angle_alpha   90.00
_cell.angle_beta   90.00
_cell.angle_gamma   90.00
#
_symmetry.space_group_name_H-M   'P 1'
#
loop_
_entity.id
_entity.type
_entity.pdbx_description
1 polymer ?
#
loop_
_entity_poly.entity_id
_entity_poly.type
_entity_poly.pdbx_seq_one_letter_code
_entity_poly.pdbx_strand_id
1 'polypeptide(L)'
;MSSSAPQRKKKVLVNGYSGFRIPQEATVAASADPKTFYTEFIESRTPAVVKHEVPIAIADFKLLQIEKRLQYDELLQVERKVAFGFGLGTQRELKTLSQIVDKLKLGDDTYYLTTQYEAEASDEEIDESDDESEADSALGGLLPAANGGEDSSEESDFPEDLDGVDDFDEMNDSGNDVSGDSDSEEIDTFTSENYVVPEFELTEEAALSRVKTLLQPPLTNVVHHGAFPIVPKQFEPLVTQQINLWMGCASKSSSPDLKNPTVASLGKYVPKGNSSGLHHDHADNLYLLVEGAKRFTLYLPGDAEKIFTVGNIRKVYANGLIDYCADEKAPFWRPLRADGAMILDWAAWKLEQDGISEKERKYLEDALKMDCYASTEDGSSKKSKDEPEVKMDPPSFLTVPPILAHLDEVDDPEAREALKAFAEEHFPGFLSLKKMEVWLKPGDMLYLPAGWFHEVTSFGDDENAQHVALNWWFVPPVNKGALPYEDEYWAGDFKATLAALEWAKEKQNNDL
;
A
#
# COMPACT_ATOMS: atom_id res chain seq x y z
N MET A 1 -1.67 -22.71 47.62
CA MET A 1 -2.15 -21.44 47.06
C MET A 1 -1.70 -21.42 45.62
N SER A 2 -2.60 -21.72 44.69
CA SER A 2 -2.29 -21.75 43.26
C SER A 2 -2.38 -20.31 42.73
N SER A 3 -1.25 -19.78 42.27
CA SER A 3 -1.16 -18.47 41.64
C SER A 3 -1.80 -18.57 40.25
N SER A 4 -2.99 -17.99 40.09
CA SER A 4 -3.61 -17.81 38.77
C SER A 4 -2.87 -16.69 38.05
N ALA A 5 -2.25 -17.00 36.91
CA ALA A 5 -1.71 -16.00 35.99
C ALA A 5 -2.81 -14.99 35.62
N PRO A 6 -2.49 -13.69 35.49
CA PRO A 6 -3.47 -12.68 35.14
C PRO A 6 -4.01 -12.96 33.73
N GLN A 7 -5.31 -13.25 33.62
CA GLN A 7 -6.01 -13.27 32.35
C GLN A 7 -5.92 -11.87 31.73
N ARG A 8 -5.15 -11.69 30.65
CA ARG A 8 -5.21 -10.50 29.80
C ARG A 8 -6.67 -10.32 29.38
N LYS A 9 -7.32 -9.23 29.83
CA LYS A 9 -8.67 -8.88 29.39
C LYS A 9 -8.62 -8.73 27.87
N LYS A 10 -9.38 -9.56 27.13
CA LYS A 10 -9.56 -9.36 25.68
C LYS A 10 -10.02 -7.91 25.47
N LYS A 11 -9.23 -7.09 24.77
CA LYS A 11 -9.66 -5.75 24.35
C LYS A 11 -10.93 -5.94 23.53
N VAL A 12 -12.02 -5.30 23.95
CA VAL A 12 -13.31 -5.37 23.25
C VAL A 12 -13.22 -4.45 22.04
N LEU A 13 -13.48 -4.99 20.84
CA LEU A 13 -13.59 -4.19 19.62
C LEU A 13 -14.57 -3.04 19.84
N VAL A 14 -14.16 -1.83 19.50
CA VAL A 14 -15.05 -0.66 19.46
C VAL A 14 -15.43 -0.41 18.01
N ASN A 15 -16.60 -0.91 17.60
CA ASN A 15 -17.14 -0.65 16.27
C ASN A 15 -18.06 0.59 16.30
N GLY A 16 -17.52 1.72 15.85
CA GLY A 16 -18.21 3.01 15.79
C GLY A 16 -18.83 3.33 14.43
N TYR A 17 -18.78 2.42 13.46
CA TYR A 17 -19.21 2.68 12.09
C TYR A 17 -20.67 3.17 12.03
N SER A 18 -20.88 4.33 11.39
CA SER A 18 -22.21 4.95 11.25
C SER A 18 -22.54 5.38 9.82
N GLY A 19 -21.75 4.93 8.84
CA GLY A 19 -21.96 5.16 7.42
C GLY A 19 -23.08 4.32 6.80
N PHE A 20 -23.02 4.18 5.48
CA PHE A 20 -23.97 3.41 4.67
C PHE A 20 -24.18 1.97 5.17
N ARG A 21 -25.39 1.44 5.01
CA ARG A 21 -25.73 0.05 5.31
C ARG A 21 -26.29 -0.63 4.07
N ILE A 22 -25.78 -1.82 3.76
CA ILE A 22 -26.22 -2.63 2.61
C ILE A 22 -27.72 -3.01 2.76
N PRO A 23 -28.59 -2.58 1.84
CA PRO A 23 -30.00 -3.02 1.76
C PRO A 23 -30.15 -4.53 1.55
N GLN A 24 -31.39 -5.03 1.39
CA GLN A 24 -31.62 -6.47 1.19
C GLN A 24 -31.23 -6.95 -0.22
N GLU A 25 -31.35 -6.08 -1.23
CA GLU A 25 -30.87 -6.29 -2.61
C GLU A 25 -30.08 -5.04 -3.00
N ALA A 26 -28.75 -5.13 -2.98
CA ALA A 26 -27.91 -3.96 -3.09
C ALA A 26 -26.92 -4.12 -4.24
N THR A 27 -27.09 -3.30 -5.26
CA THR A 27 -26.08 -3.00 -6.26
C THR A 27 -25.36 -1.72 -5.87
N VAL A 28 -24.09 -1.59 -6.25
CA VAL A 28 -23.38 -0.31 -6.11
C VAL A 28 -24.11 0.75 -6.94
N ALA A 29 -24.43 1.88 -6.32
CA ALA A 29 -25.16 2.97 -6.98
C ALA A 29 -24.28 3.64 -8.05
N ALA A 30 -24.90 4.21 -9.09
CA ALA A 30 -24.19 4.99 -10.10
C ALA A 30 -24.43 6.50 -9.87
N SER A 31 -23.37 7.28 -9.83
CA SER A 31 -23.43 8.74 -9.82
C SER A 31 -23.33 9.29 -11.24
N ALA A 32 -24.39 9.95 -11.70
CA ALA A 32 -24.42 10.63 -13.00
C ALA A 32 -24.18 12.16 -12.89
N ASP A 33 -24.42 12.76 -11.72
CA ASP A 33 -24.26 14.21 -11.52
C ASP A 33 -23.00 14.50 -10.67
N PRO A 34 -21.97 15.14 -11.24
CA PRO A 34 -20.77 15.51 -10.48
C PRO A 34 -21.03 16.53 -9.37
N LYS A 35 -22.14 17.28 -9.42
CA LYS A 35 -22.45 18.31 -8.41
C LYS A 35 -22.99 17.74 -7.12
N THR A 36 -23.70 16.61 -7.18
CA THR A 36 -24.28 15.96 -5.99
C THR A 36 -23.38 14.87 -5.43
N PHE A 37 -22.38 14.43 -6.22
CA PHE A 37 -21.53 13.29 -5.89
C PHE A 37 -20.90 13.36 -4.50
N TYR A 38 -20.33 14.50 -4.14
CA TYR A 38 -19.68 14.69 -2.84
C TYR A 38 -20.66 14.45 -1.68
N THR A 39 -21.82 15.11 -1.72
CA THR A 39 -22.83 14.99 -0.66
C THR A 39 -23.52 13.63 -0.62
N GLU A 40 -23.75 13.03 -1.80
CA GLU A 40 -24.50 11.77 -1.91
C GLU A 40 -23.65 10.55 -1.60
N PHE A 41 -22.35 10.58 -1.89
CA PHE A 41 -21.47 9.39 -1.81
C PHE A 41 -20.28 9.60 -0.87
N ILE A 42 -19.56 10.72 -0.98
CA ILE A 42 -18.40 10.99 -0.11
C ILE A 42 -18.85 11.18 1.34
N GLU A 43 -19.76 12.11 1.61
CA GLU A 43 -20.24 12.41 2.98
C GLU A 43 -21.08 11.28 3.60
N SER A 44 -21.71 10.46 2.77
CA SER A 44 -22.52 9.33 3.22
C SER A 44 -21.71 8.04 3.40
N ARG A 45 -20.42 8.06 2.99
CA ARG A 45 -19.51 6.90 2.99
C ARG A 45 -20.09 5.73 2.18
N THR A 46 -20.65 6.03 1.01
CA THR A 46 -21.33 5.07 0.13
C THR A 46 -20.49 4.81 -1.13
N PRO A 47 -20.10 3.55 -1.43
CA PRO A 47 -19.45 3.20 -2.69
C PRO A 47 -20.32 3.56 -3.90
N ALA A 48 -19.68 4.02 -4.97
CA ALA A 48 -20.41 4.48 -6.15
C ALA A 48 -19.63 4.28 -7.45
N VAL A 49 -20.32 3.83 -8.49
CA VAL A 49 -19.79 3.90 -9.86
C VAL A 49 -19.91 5.34 -10.34
N VAL A 50 -18.78 5.97 -10.65
CA VAL A 50 -18.72 7.36 -11.10
C VAL A 50 -18.83 7.38 -12.62
N LYS A 51 -19.95 7.92 -13.14
CA LYS A 51 -20.24 8.02 -14.59
C LYS A 51 -19.98 9.43 -15.14
N HIS A 52 -19.10 10.18 -14.48
CA HIS A 52 -18.71 11.52 -14.90
C HIS A 52 -17.63 11.45 -15.98
N GLU A 53 -17.16 12.61 -16.41
CA GLU A 53 -16.02 12.72 -17.31
C GLU A 53 -14.76 12.11 -16.65
N VAL A 54 -14.07 11.25 -17.39
CA VAL A 54 -12.82 10.63 -16.95
C VAL A 54 -11.74 11.71 -16.89
N PRO A 55 -10.98 11.83 -15.78
CA PRO A 55 -10.13 12.99 -15.56
C PRO A 55 -8.83 12.96 -16.38
N ILE A 56 -8.56 11.86 -17.10
CA ILE A 56 -7.36 11.65 -17.93
C ILE A 56 -7.70 11.07 -19.31
N ALA A 57 -6.77 11.24 -20.26
CA ALA A 57 -6.83 10.56 -21.55
C ALA A 57 -6.41 9.08 -21.40
N ILE A 58 -7.38 8.20 -21.10
CA ILE A 58 -7.12 6.77 -20.82
C ILE A 58 -6.34 6.04 -21.91
N ALA A 59 -6.42 6.50 -23.16
CA ALA A 59 -5.70 5.89 -24.28
C ALA A 59 -4.18 5.94 -24.10
N ASP A 60 -3.66 6.96 -23.42
CA ASP A 60 -2.23 7.15 -23.20
C ASP A 60 -1.68 6.22 -22.11
N PHE A 61 -2.55 5.68 -21.26
CA PHE A 61 -2.21 4.79 -20.15
C PHE A 61 -2.47 3.31 -20.48
N LYS A 62 -2.92 2.99 -21.70
CA LYS A 62 -3.02 1.60 -22.16
C LYS A 62 -1.63 0.98 -22.28
N LEU A 63 -1.55 -0.35 -22.15
CA LEU A 63 -0.28 -1.08 -22.12
C LEU A 63 0.63 -0.75 -23.32
N LEU A 64 0.05 -0.55 -24.50
CA LEU A 64 0.79 -0.24 -25.73
C LEU A 64 1.28 1.21 -25.85
N GLN A 65 0.76 2.14 -25.04
CA GLN A 65 1.12 3.57 -25.09
C GLN A 65 1.85 4.04 -23.82
N ILE A 66 1.77 3.26 -22.74
CA ILE A 66 2.22 3.70 -21.42
C ILE A 66 3.73 3.98 -21.36
N GLU A 67 4.56 3.20 -22.05
CA GLU A 67 6.01 3.46 -22.15
C GLU A 67 6.28 4.85 -22.74
N LYS A 68 5.59 5.19 -23.83
CA LYS A 68 5.70 6.50 -24.49
C LYS A 68 5.16 7.63 -23.64
N ARG A 69 4.11 7.36 -22.84
CA ARG A 69 3.44 8.36 -22.00
C ARG A 69 4.23 8.70 -20.74
N LEU A 70 4.91 7.71 -20.14
CA LEU A 70 5.60 7.89 -18.87
C LEU A 70 7.10 8.13 -19.03
N GLN A 71 7.74 7.57 -20.08
CA GLN A 71 9.17 7.77 -20.36
C GLN A 71 10.04 7.58 -19.10
N TYR A 72 9.77 6.51 -18.36
CA TYR A 72 10.39 6.24 -17.07
C TYR A 72 11.51 5.22 -17.23
N ASP A 73 12.73 5.64 -16.86
CA ASP A 73 13.97 4.89 -17.13
C ASP A 73 14.55 4.18 -15.90
N GLU A 74 14.07 4.49 -14.69
CA GLU A 74 14.53 3.83 -13.46
C GLU A 74 13.88 2.44 -13.29
N LEU A 75 14.39 1.69 -12.31
CA LEU A 75 13.88 0.36 -11.98
C LEU A 75 12.60 0.47 -11.14
N LEU A 76 11.64 -0.38 -11.49
CA LEU A 76 10.40 -0.58 -10.77
C LEU A 76 10.47 -1.93 -10.04
N GLN A 77 10.01 -1.97 -8.80
CA GLN A 77 9.77 -3.24 -8.10
C GLN A 77 8.48 -3.87 -8.67
N VAL A 78 8.55 -5.13 -9.07
CA VAL A 78 7.42 -5.93 -9.58
C VAL A 78 7.25 -7.19 -8.76
N GLU A 79 6.02 -7.59 -8.53
CA GLU A 79 5.69 -8.77 -7.76
C GLU A 79 5.58 -10.02 -8.64
N ARG A 80 5.95 -11.17 -8.05
CA ARG A 80 5.69 -12.49 -8.63
C ARG A 80 4.47 -13.15 -8.02
N LYS A 81 3.70 -13.84 -8.86
CA LYS A 81 2.53 -14.60 -8.45
C LYS A 81 2.92 -15.82 -7.62
N VAL A 82 2.39 -15.94 -6.40
CA VAL A 82 2.56 -17.09 -5.50
C VAL A 82 1.19 -17.50 -4.93
N ALA A 83 0.95 -18.80 -4.80
CA ALA A 83 -0.31 -19.35 -4.27
C ALA A 83 -1.58 -18.69 -4.88
N PHE A 84 -1.58 -18.53 -6.20
CA PHE A 84 -2.64 -17.94 -7.02
C PHE A 84 -2.86 -16.42 -6.90
N GLY A 85 -2.03 -15.69 -6.15
CA GLY A 85 -2.15 -14.23 -6.04
C GLY A 85 -0.82 -13.50 -5.85
N PHE A 86 -0.93 -12.22 -5.54
CA PHE A 86 0.15 -11.24 -5.37
C PHE A 86 0.12 -10.68 -3.93
N GLY A 87 1.19 -10.06 -3.44
CA GLY A 87 1.26 -9.47 -2.09
C GLY A 87 1.20 -10.48 -0.95
N LEU A 88 2.07 -11.49 -0.96
CA LEU A 88 2.30 -12.44 0.15
C LEU A 88 3.68 -12.20 0.82
N GLY A 89 4.19 -10.96 0.81
CA GLY A 89 5.57 -10.65 1.22
C GLY A 89 6.62 -11.24 0.28
N THR A 90 6.24 -11.61 -0.94
CA THR A 90 7.11 -12.31 -1.89
C THR A 90 8.21 -11.38 -2.42
N GLN A 91 9.39 -11.94 -2.71
CA GLN A 91 10.53 -11.20 -3.26
C GLN A 91 10.09 -10.38 -4.48
N ARG A 92 10.18 -9.06 -4.36
CA ARG A 92 9.97 -8.13 -5.47
C ARG A 92 11.19 -8.21 -6.39
N GLU A 93 10.97 -8.22 -7.70
CA GLU A 93 12.04 -8.14 -8.69
C GLU A 93 12.15 -6.72 -9.22
N LEU A 94 13.36 -6.22 -9.42
CA LEU A 94 13.58 -4.96 -10.12
C LEU A 94 13.47 -5.17 -11.64
N LYS A 95 12.67 -4.35 -12.31
CA LYS A 95 12.50 -4.32 -13.77
C LYS A 95 12.31 -2.91 -14.29
N THR A 96 12.83 -2.62 -15.48
CA THR A 96 12.47 -1.38 -16.16
C THR A 96 11.02 -1.43 -16.62
N LEU A 97 10.40 -0.26 -16.85
CA LEU A 97 9.04 -0.16 -17.40
C LEU A 97 8.90 -0.96 -18.71
N SER A 98 9.91 -0.92 -19.57
CA SER A 98 9.89 -1.65 -20.84
C SER A 98 9.89 -3.17 -20.64
N GLN A 99 10.72 -3.68 -19.72
CA GLN A 99 10.78 -5.12 -19.43
C GLN A 99 9.46 -5.67 -18.90
N ILE A 100 8.79 -4.96 -17.98
CA ILE A 100 7.50 -5.40 -17.45
C ILE A 100 6.40 -5.30 -18.50
N VAL A 101 6.39 -4.23 -19.30
CA VAL A 101 5.41 -4.06 -20.38
C VAL A 101 5.53 -5.18 -21.41
N ASP A 102 6.74 -5.54 -21.83
CA ASP A 102 6.97 -6.62 -22.79
C ASP A 102 6.52 -8.00 -22.27
N LYS A 103 6.71 -8.27 -20.97
CA LYS A 103 6.18 -9.48 -20.33
C LYS A 103 4.66 -9.53 -20.39
N LEU A 104 3.99 -8.43 -20.04
CA LEU A 104 2.53 -8.37 -20.05
C LEU A 104 1.96 -8.43 -21.48
N LYS A 105 2.64 -7.85 -22.48
CA LYS A 105 2.26 -8.01 -23.91
C LYS A 105 2.28 -9.47 -24.36
N LEU A 106 3.15 -10.29 -23.76
CA LEU A 106 3.22 -11.74 -24.03
C LEU A 106 2.19 -12.55 -23.23
N GLY A 107 1.36 -11.90 -22.40
CA GLY A 107 0.36 -12.55 -21.56
C GLY A 107 0.95 -13.25 -20.34
N ASP A 108 2.16 -12.86 -19.90
CA ASP A 108 2.82 -13.42 -18.72
C ASP A 108 2.06 -13.00 -17.44
N ASP A 109 1.26 -13.91 -16.90
CA ASP A 109 0.46 -13.70 -15.68
C ASP A 109 1.23 -14.02 -14.39
N THR A 110 2.53 -14.29 -14.49
CA THR A 110 3.39 -14.51 -13.33
C THR A 110 3.88 -13.21 -12.71
N TYR A 111 3.70 -12.07 -13.39
CA TYR A 111 4.14 -10.75 -12.95
C TYR A 111 2.97 -9.79 -12.74
N TYR A 112 3.16 -8.90 -11.78
CA TYR A 112 2.24 -7.80 -11.49
C TYR A 112 3.04 -6.57 -11.05
N LEU A 113 2.69 -5.42 -11.63
CA LEU A 113 3.18 -4.13 -11.17
C LEU A 113 2.10 -3.51 -10.27
N THR A 114 2.46 -3.32 -9.02
CA THR A 114 1.80 -2.44 -8.06
C THR A 114 2.78 -1.36 -7.68
N THR A 115 2.34 -0.11 -7.68
CA THR A 115 3.21 1.03 -7.38
C THR A 115 2.95 1.52 -5.96
N GLN A 116 2.88 0.62 -5.00
CA GLN A 116 2.80 0.95 -3.57
C GLN A 116 4.21 0.89 -2.99
N TYR A 117 5.09 1.78 -3.46
CA TYR A 117 6.46 1.87 -2.96
C TYR A 117 6.46 2.60 -1.62
N GLU A 118 7.21 2.08 -0.67
CA GLU A 118 7.63 2.85 0.49
C GLU A 118 8.64 3.92 0.04
N ALA A 119 8.69 5.02 0.79
CA ALA A 119 9.74 6.01 0.62
C ALA A 119 11.04 5.43 1.21
N GLU A 120 11.67 4.49 0.50
CA GLU A 120 13.01 4.01 0.84
C GLU A 120 13.95 5.23 0.90
N ALA A 121 14.52 5.50 2.07
CA ALA A 121 15.64 6.41 2.22
C ALA A 121 16.74 5.95 1.25
N SER A 122 17.32 6.88 0.48
CA SER A 122 18.28 6.55 -0.57
C SER A 122 19.49 5.82 0.00
N ASP A 123 19.65 4.55 -0.33
CA ASP A 123 20.91 3.82 -0.18
C ASP A 123 21.92 4.37 -1.21
N GLU A 124 22.59 5.46 -0.88
CA GLU A 124 23.87 5.83 -1.49
C GLU A 124 25.01 5.56 -0.49
N GLU A 125 25.39 4.29 -0.34
CA GLU A 125 26.81 3.97 -0.08
C GLU A 125 27.41 3.39 -1.37
N ILE A 126 27.76 4.30 -2.28
CA ILE A 126 28.79 4.03 -3.27
C ILE A 126 30.12 3.94 -2.50
N ASP A 127 30.59 2.71 -2.28
CA ASP A 127 31.92 2.43 -1.73
C ASP A 127 32.99 2.87 -2.74
N GLU A 128 33.35 4.15 -2.71
CA GLU A 128 34.62 4.65 -3.22
C GLU A 128 35.58 4.84 -2.03
N SER A 129 36.21 3.75 -1.60
CA SER A 129 37.43 3.83 -0.80
C SER A 129 38.66 3.62 -1.69
N ASP A 130 39.17 4.73 -2.21
CA ASP A 130 40.58 4.90 -2.53
C ASP A 130 41.40 4.69 -1.24
N ASP A 131 42.28 3.70 -1.21
CA ASP A 131 43.54 3.86 -0.47
C ASP A 131 44.67 3.05 -1.10
N GLU A 132 45.70 3.78 -1.51
CA GLU A 132 46.96 3.25 -2.02
C GLU A 132 47.77 2.59 -0.90
N SER A 133 48.42 1.46 -1.19
CA SER A 133 49.87 1.34 -0.90
C SER A 133 50.52 0.12 -1.57
N GLU A 134 51.54 0.46 -2.34
CA GLU A 134 52.64 -0.33 -2.88
C GLU A 134 53.20 -1.41 -1.94
N ALA A 135 53.47 -2.61 -2.47
CA ALA A 135 54.85 -3.12 -2.64
C ALA A 135 54.92 -4.65 -2.91
N ASP A 136 55.35 -4.96 -4.12
CA ASP A 136 56.49 -5.84 -4.46
C ASP A 136 56.37 -7.39 -4.44
N SER A 137 56.46 -7.92 -5.67
CA SER A 137 57.30 -9.04 -6.15
C SER A 137 57.17 -10.45 -5.53
N ALA A 138 56.77 -11.42 -6.35
CA ALA A 138 57.70 -12.42 -6.94
C ALA A 138 57.00 -13.55 -7.73
N LEU A 139 57.20 -13.51 -9.04
CA LEU A 139 57.59 -14.57 -9.99
C LEU A 139 57.29 -16.08 -9.72
N GLY A 140 56.70 -16.72 -10.74
CA GLY A 140 56.97 -18.10 -11.19
C GLY A 140 55.99 -19.16 -10.69
N GLY A 141 55.43 -20.10 -11.45
CA GLY A 141 55.73 -20.63 -12.78
C GLY A 141 55.39 -22.13 -12.78
N LEU A 142 54.87 -22.64 -13.90
CA LEU A 142 54.87 -24.04 -14.36
C LEU A 142 53.88 -25.08 -13.76
N LEU A 143 53.03 -25.59 -14.66
CA LEU A 143 52.38 -26.92 -14.73
C LEU A 143 53.41 -28.08 -14.58
N PRO A 144 53.06 -29.36 -14.21
CA PRO A 144 52.05 -30.17 -14.93
C PRO A 144 51.28 -31.32 -14.20
N ALA A 145 50.16 -31.71 -14.84
CA ALA A 145 49.52 -33.04 -15.01
C ALA A 145 49.50 -34.12 -13.88
N ALA A 146 48.29 -34.59 -13.50
CA ALA A 146 47.64 -35.81 -14.03
C ALA A 146 46.58 -36.44 -13.08
N ASN A 147 45.47 -36.87 -13.69
CA ASN A 147 44.50 -37.91 -13.31
C ASN A 147 43.54 -37.75 -12.10
N GLY A 148 42.24 -37.66 -12.45
CA GLY A 148 41.29 -38.74 -12.15
C GLY A 148 40.11 -38.38 -11.25
N GLY A 149 38.89 -38.61 -11.75
CA GLY A 149 37.71 -38.87 -10.92
C GLY A 149 36.53 -37.93 -11.11
N GLU A 150 35.43 -38.48 -11.58
CA GLU A 150 34.08 -37.92 -11.72
C GLU A 150 33.52 -37.40 -10.38
N ASP A 151 32.90 -36.22 -10.36
CA ASP A 151 31.48 -36.04 -10.01
C ASP A 151 31.04 -34.61 -10.35
N SER A 152 29.85 -34.46 -10.93
CA SER A 152 29.32 -33.17 -11.41
C SER A 152 28.15 -32.72 -10.54
N SER A 153 28.39 -31.73 -9.70
CA SER A 153 27.37 -30.86 -9.11
C SER A 153 27.98 -29.48 -8.93
N GLU A 154 27.74 -28.57 -9.87
CA GLU A 154 28.07 -27.16 -9.71
C GLU A 154 26.92 -26.50 -8.93
N GLU A 155 27.19 -26.26 -7.65
CA GLU A 155 26.61 -25.16 -6.88
C GLU A 155 27.20 -23.85 -7.41
N SER A 156 26.33 -22.87 -7.65
CA SER A 156 26.75 -21.48 -7.84
C SER A 156 26.24 -20.67 -6.65
N ASP A 157 27.15 -20.48 -5.69
CA ASP A 157 27.08 -19.48 -4.62
C ASP A 157 26.99 -18.06 -5.23
N PHE A 158 25.92 -17.34 -4.93
CA PHE A 158 25.91 -15.88 -4.90
C PHE A 158 25.16 -15.46 -3.62
N PRO A 159 25.66 -14.44 -2.89
CA PRO A 159 25.08 -14.05 -1.62
C PRO A 159 23.71 -13.37 -1.85
N GLU A 160 22.68 -13.97 -1.26
CA GLU A 160 21.34 -13.40 -1.11
C GLU A 160 21.33 -12.56 0.17
N ASP A 161 21.32 -11.23 0.03
CA ASP A 161 20.83 -10.29 1.04
C ASP A 161 20.44 -9.02 0.28
N LEU A 162 19.16 -8.93 -0.10
CA LEU A 162 18.52 -7.68 -0.55
C LEU A 162 17.08 -7.73 -0.08
N ASP A 163 16.87 -7.09 1.07
CA ASP A 163 15.62 -6.95 1.78
C ASP A 163 14.68 -5.98 1.08
N GLY A 164 13.39 -6.30 1.08
CA GLY A 164 12.31 -5.46 0.59
C GLY A 164 11.03 -5.92 1.27
N VAL A 165 10.65 -5.19 2.30
CA VAL A 165 9.46 -5.44 3.13
C VAL A 165 8.27 -4.72 2.49
N ASP A 166 7.09 -5.34 2.58
CA ASP A 166 5.80 -4.75 2.19
C ASP A 166 5.14 -4.21 3.47
N ASP A 167 5.42 -2.97 3.87
CA ASP A 167 4.81 -2.33 5.04
C ASP A 167 4.27 -0.92 4.73
N PHE A 168 2.96 -0.75 4.93
CA PHE A 168 2.31 0.57 4.89
C PHE A 168 2.59 1.39 6.16
N ASP A 169 3.71 1.13 6.84
CA ASP A 169 4.04 1.65 8.18
C ASP A 169 5.17 2.70 8.21
N GLU A 170 5.66 3.17 7.04
CA GLU A 170 6.59 4.31 6.95
C GLU A 170 6.07 5.39 6.00
N MET A 171 5.16 6.23 6.50
CA MET A 171 4.90 7.53 5.91
C MET A 171 5.15 8.59 6.98
N ASN A 172 6.09 9.49 6.68
CA ASN A 172 6.58 10.62 7.47
C ASN A 172 7.48 10.27 8.67
N ASP A 173 8.70 9.83 8.40
CA ASP A 173 9.84 10.24 9.25
C ASP A 173 10.61 11.38 8.55
N SER A 174 10.37 12.60 9.02
CA SER A 174 11.31 13.72 8.85
C SER A 174 11.55 14.31 10.25
N GLY A 175 11.94 13.45 11.19
CA GLY A 175 12.39 13.84 12.51
C GLY A 175 13.83 14.34 12.46
N ASN A 176 14.02 15.64 12.61
CA ASN A 176 15.33 16.26 12.77
C ASN A 176 15.95 15.81 14.12
N ASP A 177 16.92 14.90 14.06
CA ASP A 177 17.58 14.31 15.23
C ASP A 177 18.60 15.30 15.84
N VAL A 178 18.18 16.08 16.84
CA VAL A 178 19.09 16.86 17.68
C VAL A 178 19.39 16.08 18.96
N SER A 179 20.43 15.24 18.91
CA SER A 179 21.03 14.66 20.12
C SER A 179 21.93 15.69 20.80
N GLY A 180 21.53 16.16 21.98
CA GLY A 180 22.36 17.00 22.84
C GLY A 180 23.41 16.17 23.57
N ASP A 181 24.69 16.49 23.34
CA ASP A 181 25.75 16.23 24.31
C ASP A 181 26.49 17.52 24.67
N SER A 182 26.68 17.70 25.96
CA SER A 182 27.40 18.82 26.55
C SER A 182 28.87 18.46 26.57
N ASP A 183 29.70 19.14 25.76
CA ASP A 183 30.88 19.87 26.25
C ASP A 183 31.65 20.54 25.10
N SER A 184 31.73 21.88 25.19
CA SER A 184 32.77 22.80 24.69
C SER A 184 33.47 22.48 23.36
N GLU A 185 33.07 23.19 22.28
CA GLU A 185 33.86 24.23 21.59
C GLU A 185 32.98 24.84 20.48
N GLU A 186 32.86 26.18 20.44
CA GLU A 186 32.12 26.91 19.42
C GLU A 186 32.77 26.68 18.04
N ILE A 187 32.20 25.77 17.26
CA ILE A 187 32.37 25.72 15.80
C ILE A 187 31.03 26.12 15.19
N ASP A 188 30.93 27.41 14.86
CA ASP A 188 29.85 28.01 14.09
C ASP A 188 29.88 27.45 12.66
N THR A 189 29.33 26.25 12.48
CA THR A 189 29.03 25.67 11.17
C THR A 189 27.53 25.81 10.95
N PHE A 190 27.12 27.02 10.59
CA PHE A 190 25.84 27.28 9.97
C PHE A 190 25.86 26.56 8.60
N THR A 191 25.57 25.25 8.58
CA THR A 191 25.16 24.59 7.35
C THR A 191 23.85 25.23 6.96
N SER A 192 23.91 26.23 6.08
CA SER A 192 22.74 26.75 5.38
C SER A 192 22.11 25.56 4.66
N GLU A 193 21.12 24.92 5.27
CA GLU A 193 20.32 23.91 4.60
C GLU A 193 19.78 24.54 3.31
N ASN A 194 20.16 23.96 2.16
CA ASN A 194 19.77 24.49 0.86
C ASN A 194 18.32 24.07 0.58
N TYR A 195 17.37 24.81 1.13
CA TYR A 195 15.95 24.59 0.86
C TYR A 195 15.61 25.02 -0.57
N VAL A 196 15.03 24.09 -1.33
CA VAL A 196 14.52 24.35 -2.67
C VAL A 196 13.06 24.83 -2.65
N VAL A 197 12.34 24.55 -1.56
CA VAL A 197 11.04 25.14 -1.23
C VAL A 197 11.13 25.79 0.15
N PRO A 198 11.63 27.04 0.25
CA PRO A 198 11.94 27.68 1.53
C PRO A 198 10.75 27.89 2.46
N GLU A 199 9.55 28.10 1.93
CA GLU A 199 8.33 28.31 2.72
C GLU A 199 7.89 27.08 3.53
N PHE A 200 8.39 25.89 3.16
CA PHE A 200 8.14 24.62 3.84
C PHE A 200 9.44 23.94 4.30
N GLU A 201 10.57 24.65 4.25
CA GLU A 201 11.89 24.13 4.66
C GLU A 201 12.23 22.79 3.99
N LEU A 202 11.87 22.61 2.71
CA LEU A 202 12.13 21.36 2.00
C LEU A 202 13.47 21.42 1.28
N THR A 203 14.34 20.45 1.56
CA THR A 203 15.50 20.11 0.75
C THR A 203 15.06 19.53 -0.60
N GLU A 204 15.99 19.43 -1.55
CA GLU A 204 15.74 18.76 -2.83
C GLU A 204 15.23 17.33 -2.65
N GLU A 205 15.89 16.56 -1.78
CA GLU A 205 15.52 15.19 -1.47
C GLU A 205 14.11 15.08 -0.87
N ALA A 206 13.79 15.94 0.11
CA ALA A 206 12.46 15.97 0.73
C ALA A 206 11.36 16.34 -0.29
N ALA A 207 11.65 17.29 -1.20
CA ALA A 207 10.73 17.66 -2.26
C ALA A 207 10.51 16.51 -3.26
N LEU A 208 11.57 15.83 -3.70
CA LEU A 208 11.47 14.67 -4.59
C LEU A 208 10.75 13.49 -3.93
N SER A 209 11.01 13.24 -2.65
CA SER A 209 10.30 12.22 -1.86
C SER A 209 8.80 12.50 -1.81
N ARG A 210 8.38 13.75 -1.52
CA ARG A 210 6.96 14.14 -1.57
C ARG A 210 6.33 13.92 -2.95
N VAL A 211 7.06 14.20 -4.04
CA VAL A 211 6.58 13.93 -5.40
C VAL A 211 6.44 12.42 -5.65
N LYS A 212 7.42 11.61 -5.25
CA LYS A 212 7.38 10.14 -5.38
C LYS A 212 6.25 9.52 -4.55
N THR A 213 5.99 10.02 -3.35
CA THR A 213 4.90 9.56 -2.48
C THR A 213 3.54 9.85 -3.10
N LEU A 214 3.33 11.07 -3.63
CA LEU A 214 2.07 11.44 -4.26
C LEU A 214 1.86 10.79 -5.65
N LEU A 215 2.91 10.76 -6.49
CA LEU A 215 2.90 10.22 -7.84
C LEU A 215 3.83 9.02 -7.90
N GLN A 216 3.31 7.85 -7.55
CA GLN A 216 4.14 6.66 -7.38
C GLN A 216 4.83 6.27 -8.68
N PRO A 217 6.14 5.96 -8.68
CA PRO A 217 6.84 5.48 -9.85
C PRO A 217 6.07 4.37 -10.58
N PRO A 218 5.91 4.41 -11.91
CA PRO A 218 6.52 5.33 -12.89
C PRO A 218 5.71 6.62 -13.16
N LEU A 219 4.73 6.97 -12.33
CA LEU A 219 3.88 8.15 -12.55
C LEU A 219 4.57 9.47 -12.21
N THR A 220 5.73 9.48 -11.55
CA THR A 220 6.48 10.71 -11.23
C THR A 220 6.64 11.63 -12.45
N ASN A 221 6.93 11.05 -13.62
CA ASN A 221 7.13 11.80 -14.86
C ASN A 221 5.86 12.45 -15.42
N VAL A 222 4.65 12.08 -14.97
CA VAL A 222 3.42 12.74 -15.42
C VAL A 222 3.37 14.20 -15.00
N VAL A 223 4.12 14.57 -13.94
CA VAL A 223 4.24 15.95 -13.47
C VAL A 223 4.72 16.90 -14.58
N HIS A 224 5.49 16.37 -15.54
CA HIS A 224 6.07 17.10 -16.65
C HIS A 224 5.16 17.21 -17.89
N HIS A 225 3.99 16.55 -17.86
CA HIS A 225 3.18 16.34 -19.05
C HIS A 225 1.76 16.91 -18.90
N GLY A 226 1.63 18.22 -19.16
CA GLY A 226 0.35 18.91 -19.18
C GLY A 226 -0.35 18.93 -17.81
N ALA A 227 -1.65 19.23 -17.80
CA ALA A 227 -2.44 19.21 -16.56
C ALA A 227 -2.84 17.78 -16.22
N PHE A 228 -2.07 17.11 -15.35
CA PHE A 228 -2.50 15.87 -14.71
C PHE A 228 -3.36 16.19 -13.45
N PRO A 229 -4.52 15.56 -13.27
CA PRO A 229 -5.44 15.88 -12.19
C PRO A 229 -4.94 15.33 -10.86
N ILE A 230 -4.27 16.16 -10.05
CA ILE A 230 -3.87 15.79 -8.69
C ILE A 230 -5.10 15.53 -7.84
N VAL A 231 -6.06 16.47 -7.83
CA VAL A 231 -7.38 16.29 -7.21
C VAL A 231 -8.44 16.38 -8.32
N PRO A 232 -9.09 15.28 -8.70
CA PRO A 232 -10.23 15.35 -9.60
C PRO A 232 -11.34 16.22 -8.99
N LYS A 233 -11.89 17.15 -9.77
CA LYS A 233 -12.78 18.23 -9.29
C LYS A 233 -13.95 17.76 -8.41
N GLN A 234 -14.53 16.61 -8.70
CA GLN A 234 -15.65 16.04 -7.94
C GLN A 234 -15.25 15.51 -6.55
N PHE A 235 -13.94 15.39 -6.28
CA PHE A 235 -13.37 15.01 -4.99
C PHE A 235 -12.88 16.21 -4.17
N GLU A 236 -12.87 17.42 -4.73
CA GLU A 236 -12.61 18.62 -3.91
C GLU A 236 -13.66 18.74 -2.80
N PRO A 237 -13.26 19.06 -1.55
CA PRO A 237 -11.93 19.53 -1.11
C PRO A 237 -11.02 18.46 -0.48
N LEU A 238 -11.13 17.18 -0.83
CA LEU A 238 -10.26 16.14 -0.26
C LEU A 238 -8.79 16.32 -0.67
N VAL A 239 -7.89 15.91 0.23
CA VAL A 239 -6.44 15.83 0.01
C VAL A 239 -6.11 14.50 -0.66
N THR A 240 -5.36 14.54 -1.75
CA THR A 240 -4.84 13.33 -2.40
C THR A 240 -3.55 12.92 -1.70
N GLN A 241 -3.52 11.69 -1.19
CA GLN A 241 -2.34 11.10 -0.56
C GLN A 241 -1.40 10.51 -1.62
N GLN A 242 -1.96 9.75 -2.55
CA GLN A 242 -1.18 8.93 -3.47
C GLN A 242 -1.98 8.61 -4.74
N ILE A 243 -1.28 8.51 -5.85
CA ILE A 243 -1.82 8.10 -7.14
C ILE A 243 -0.99 6.91 -7.62
N ASN A 244 -1.65 5.78 -7.87
CA ASN A 244 -0.96 4.54 -8.22
C ASN A 244 -1.32 4.06 -9.62
N LEU A 245 -0.43 3.21 -10.15
CA LEU A 245 -0.60 2.45 -11.37
C LEU A 245 -0.59 0.95 -11.05
N TRP A 246 -1.49 0.22 -11.69
CA TRP A 246 -1.65 -1.22 -11.52
C TRP A 246 -1.65 -1.90 -12.86
N MET A 247 -0.75 -2.85 -13.08
CA MET A 247 -0.62 -3.56 -14.35
C MET A 247 -0.39 -5.04 -14.12
N GLY A 248 -1.07 -5.88 -14.89
CA GLY A 248 -0.90 -7.33 -14.79
C GLY A 248 -1.61 -8.06 -15.92
N CYS A 249 -1.50 -9.38 -15.90
CA CYS A 249 -2.27 -10.26 -16.76
C CYS A 249 -3.13 -11.20 -15.91
N ALA A 250 -4.28 -11.61 -16.46
CA ALA A 250 -5.14 -12.62 -15.86
C ALA A 250 -5.35 -13.77 -16.84
N SER A 251 -4.66 -14.88 -16.58
CA SER A 251 -4.82 -16.13 -17.32
C SER A 251 -5.65 -17.15 -16.52
N LYS A 252 -6.12 -18.20 -17.19
CA LYS A 252 -6.85 -19.28 -16.51
C LYS A 252 -5.88 -20.12 -15.68
N SER A 253 -6.03 -20.07 -14.36
CA SER A 253 -5.27 -20.92 -13.43
C SER A 253 -5.93 -22.29 -13.28
N SER A 254 -5.13 -23.34 -13.06
CA SER A 254 -5.66 -24.67 -12.74
C SER A 254 -6.31 -24.68 -11.36
N SER A 255 -7.51 -25.25 -11.25
CA SER A 255 -8.20 -25.37 -9.96
C SER A 255 -7.41 -26.19 -8.95
N PRO A 256 -7.29 -25.74 -7.68
CA PRO A 256 -6.82 -26.58 -6.59
C PRO A 256 -7.87 -27.65 -6.21
N ASP A 257 -7.54 -28.51 -5.24
CA ASP A 257 -8.51 -29.47 -4.67
C ASP A 257 -9.56 -28.73 -3.84
N LEU A 258 -10.75 -28.57 -4.42
CA LEU A 258 -11.89 -27.92 -3.77
C LEU A 258 -12.71 -28.87 -2.90
N LYS A 259 -12.49 -30.19 -2.98
CA LYS A 259 -13.24 -31.19 -2.19
C LYS A 259 -12.61 -31.42 -0.83
N ASN A 260 -11.31 -31.16 -0.69
CA ASN A 260 -10.57 -31.22 0.57
C ASN A 260 -9.87 -29.88 0.85
N PRO A 261 -10.64 -28.79 1.05
CA PRO A 261 -10.06 -27.46 1.17
C PRO A 261 -9.24 -27.29 2.45
N THR A 262 -8.10 -26.63 2.30
CA THR A 262 -7.30 -26.06 3.39
C THR A 262 -6.92 -24.61 3.03
N VAL A 263 -6.61 -23.77 4.03
CA VAL A 263 -6.17 -22.38 3.78
C VAL A 263 -4.99 -22.35 2.79
N ALA A 264 -3.98 -23.20 3.01
CA ALA A 264 -2.81 -23.31 2.14
C ALA A 264 -3.15 -23.74 0.71
N SER A 265 -4.09 -24.69 0.53
CA SER A 265 -4.47 -25.17 -0.81
C SER A 265 -5.31 -24.17 -1.59
N LEU A 266 -6.11 -23.34 -0.89
CA LEU A 266 -7.00 -22.38 -1.54
C LEU A 266 -6.27 -21.08 -1.89
N GLY A 267 -5.38 -20.59 -1.02
CA GLY A 267 -4.63 -19.34 -1.24
C GLY A 267 -5.55 -18.20 -1.69
N LYS A 268 -5.12 -17.47 -2.73
CA LYS A 268 -5.91 -16.40 -3.38
C LYS A 268 -6.71 -16.88 -4.60
N TYR A 269 -6.99 -18.19 -4.69
CA TYR A 269 -7.69 -18.77 -5.85
C TYR A 269 -9.12 -18.26 -5.98
N VAL A 270 -9.50 -17.97 -7.23
CA VAL A 270 -10.87 -17.74 -7.68
C VAL A 270 -11.11 -18.55 -8.97
N PRO A 271 -12.33 -19.04 -9.25
CA PRO A 271 -12.57 -19.87 -10.43
C PRO A 271 -12.31 -19.18 -11.77
N LYS A 272 -12.40 -17.84 -11.80
CA LYS A 272 -12.22 -17.03 -13.01
C LYS A 272 -11.36 -15.82 -12.68
N GLY A 273 -10.29 -15.60 -13.44
CA GLY A 273 -9.41 -14.43 -13.28
C GLY A 273 -8.37 -14.59 -12.16
N ASN A 274 -7.78 -13.46 -11.76
CA ASN A 274 -6.81 -13.36 -10.67
C ASN A 274 -7.35 -12.46 -9.56
N SER A 275 -7.28 -12.92 -8.30
CA SER A 275 -7.77 -12.15 -7.15
C SER A 275 -6.64 -11.37 -6.47
N SER A 276 -6.96 -10.17 -6.00
CA SER A 276 -6.10 -9.41 -5.07
C SER A 276 -6.07 -10.00 -3.66
N GLY A 277 -6.98 -10.93 -3.33
CA GLY A 277 -7.31 -11.21 -1.93
C GLY A 277 -8.28 -10.17 -1.37
N LEU A 278 -8.97 -10.55 -0.30
CA LEU A 278 -9.92 -9.69 0.39
C LEU A 278 -9.15 -8.81 1.39
N HIS A 279 -9.33 -7.50 1.32
CA HIS A 279 -8.62 -6.51 2.15
C HIS A 279 -9.45 -5.23 2.29
N HIS A 280 -8.95 -4.22 2.98
CA HIS A 280 -9.48 -2.85 2.92
C HIS A 280 -8.33 -1.84 2.86
N ASP A 281 -8.64 -0.62 2.40
CA ASP A 281 -7.69 0.48 2.34
C ASP A 281 -7.97 1.50 3.46
N HIS A 282 -6.93 2.15 3.96
CA HIS A 282 -7.04 3.27 4.92
C HIS A 282 -7.38 4.60 4.24
N ALA A 283 -7.35 4.66 2.91
CA ALA A 283 -7.68 5.83 2.11
C ALA A 283 -9.03 5.70 1.42
N ASP A 284 -9.67 6.84 1.13
CA ASP A 284 -10.73 6.89 0.13
C ASP A 284 -10.14 6.66 -1.25
N ASN A 285 -10.78 5.87 -2.10
CA ASN A 285 -10.19 5.38 -3.34
C ASN A 285 -11.09 5.72 -4.54
N LEU A 286 -10.58 6.52 -5.50
CA LEU A 286 -11.13 6.62 -6.85
C LEU A 286 -10.35 5.66 -7.74
N TYR A 287 -10.97 4.54 -8.09
CA TYR A 287 -10.40 3.54 -8.96
C TYR A 287 -10.85 3.75 -10.41
N LEU A 288 -9.93 3.91 -11.35
CA LEU A 288 -10.18 4.05 -12.79
C LEU A 288 -9.63 2.85 -13.55
N LEU A 289 -10.50 2.10 -14.23
CA LEU A 289 -10.08 1.01 -15.09
C LEU A 289 -9.68 1.54 -16.47
N VAL A 290 -8.45 1.28 -16.91
CA VAL A 290 -7.92 1.72 -18.20
C VAL A 290 -8.01 0.63 -19.27
N GLU A 291 -7.72 -0.62 -18.90
CA GLU A 291 -7.68 -1.77 -19.81
C GLU A 291 -8.08 -3.05 -19.06
N GLY A 292 -8.67 -4.03 -19.77
CA GLY A 292 -9.18 -5.28 -19.18
C GLY A 292 -10.57 -5.14 -18.56
N ALA A 293 -10.92 -6.07 -17.66
CA ALA A 293 -12.14 -6.04 -16.87
C ALA A 293 -11.84 -6.35 -15.40
N LYS A 294 -12.59 -5.71 -14.47
CA LYS A 294 -12.47 -5.98 -13.04
C LYS A 294 -13.82 -6.15 -12.38
N ARG A 295 -13.91 -7.09 -11.44
CA ARG A 295 -15.03 -7.24 -10.52
C ARG A 295 -14.55 -6.88 -9.12
N PHE A 296 -15.31 -6.02 -8.44
CA PHE A 296 -15.13 -5.75 -7.02
C PHE A 296 -16.25 -6.41 -6.23
N THR A 297 -15.88 -7.07 -5.15
CA THR A 297 -16.77 -7.71 -4.18
C THR A 297 -16.65 -6.98 -2.85
N LEU A 298 -17.67 -6.23 -2.44
CA LEU A 298 -17.60 -5.27 -1.35
C LEU A 298 -18.38 -5.73 -0.12
N TYR A 299 -17.81 -5.53 1.07
CA TYR A 299 -18.43 -5.78 2.38
C TYR A 299 -18.32 -4.54 3.29
N LEU A 300 -19.23 -4.42 4.26
CA LEU A 300 -19.30 -3.24 5.12
C LEU A 300 -18.13 -3.17 6.11
N PRO A 301 -17.59 -1.98 6.39
CA PRO A 301 -16.68 -1.76 7.53
C PRO A 301 -17.32 -2.22 8.86
N GLY A 302 -18.63 -2.03 8.98
CA GLY A 302 -19.42 -2.47 10.14
C GLY A 302 -19.42 -3.98 10.39
N ASP A 303 -19.04 -4.81 9.41
CA ASP A 303 -18.95 -6.27 9.54
C ASP A 303 -17.57 -6.75 10.02
N ALA A 304 -16.70 -5.84 10.47
CA ALA A 304 -15.34 -6.11 10.95
C ALA A 304 -15.20 -7.30 11.93
N GLU A 305 -16.21 -7.61 12.74
CA GLU A 305 -16.19 -8.77 13.67
C GLU A 305 -16.19 -10.14 12.99
N LYS A 306 -16.65 -10.21 11.73
CA LYS A 306 -16.91 -11.46 10.99
C LYS A 306 -16.15 -11.54 9.68
N ILE A 307 -15.21 -10.63 9.47
CA ILE A 307 -14.46 -10.51 8.22
C ILE A 307 -13.08 -11.19 8.35
N PHE A 308 -12.55 -11.40 9.57
CA PHE A 308 -11.31 -12.15 9.84
C PHE A 308 -10.03 -11.54 9.24
N THR A 309 -9.79 -10.26 9.56
CA THR A 309 -8.52 -9.58 9.25
C THR A 309 -7.31 -10.30 9.84
N VAL A 310 -6.15 -10.16 9.20
CA VAL A 310 -4.87 -10.62 9.74
C VAL A 310 -4.60 -9.90 11.06
N GLY A 311 -4.59 -8.57 11.03
CA GLY A 311 -4.37 -7.74 12.21
C GLY A 311 -5.55 -7.78 13.18
N ASN A 312 -5.26 -7.59 14.47
CA ASN A 312 -6.31 -7.50 15.49
C ASN A 312 -6.87 -6.07 15.53
N ILE A 313 -8.11 -5.89 15.07
CA ILE A 313 -8.75 -4.57 15.00
C ILE A 313 -8.87 -3.97 16.41
N ARG A 314 -8.33 -2.77 16.60
CA ARG A 314 -8.48 -1.94 17.79
C ARG A 314 -9.79 -1.17 17.75
N LYS A 315 -10.09 -0.52 16.62
CA LYS A 315 -11.22 0.39 16.47
C LYS A 315 -11.69 0.48 15.02
N VAL A 316 -13.00 0.60 14.84
CA VAL A 316 -13.60 1.07 13.58
C VAL A 316 -14.20 2.44 13.84
N TYR A 317 -13.74 3.46 13.12
CA TYR A 317 -14.20 4.84 13.23
C TYR A 317 -15.55 5.04 12.54
N ALA A 318 -16.22 6.16 12.85
CA ALA A 318 -17.55 6.46 12.33
C ALA A 318 -17.62 6.53 10.81
N ASN A 319 -16.54 7.01 10.18
CA ASN A 319 -16.39 7.15 8.73
C ASN A 319 -15.96 5.84 8.02
N GLY A 320 -15.70 4.76 8.77
CA GLY A 320 -15.30 3.47 8.22
C GLY A 320 -13.84 3.11 8.44
N LEU A 321 -12.95 4.08 8.69
CA LEU A 321 -11.52 3.81 8.88
C LEU A 321 -11.29 2.80 10.01
N ILE A 322 -10.41 1.84 9.75
CA ILE A 322 -10.09 0.74 10.67
C ILE A 322 -8.67 0.96 11.17
N ASP A 323 -8.47 0.68 12.45
CA ASP A 323 -7.20 0.89 13.12
C ASP A 323 -6.93 -0.31 14.03
N TYR A 324 -5.65 -0.73 14.06
CA TYR A 324 -5.21 -2.00 14.60
C TYR A 324 -4.51 -1.89 15.96
N CYS A 325 -4.34 -3.02 16.63
CA CYS A 325 -3.48 -3.13 17.79
C CYS A 325 -2.04 -3.35 17.32
N ALA A 326 -1.09 -2.58 17.87
CA ALA A 326 0.32 -2.95 17.83
C ALA A 326 0.52 -4.22 18.66
N ASP A 327 0.65 -5.37 17.98
CA ASP A 327 0.80 -6.70 18.58
C ASP A 327 1.51 -7.66 17.63
N GLU A 328 1.59 -8.95 17.99
CA GLU A 328 2.33 -9.95 17.19
C GLU A 328 1.87 -10.11 15.73
N LYS A 329 0.69 -9.58 15.36
CA LYS A 329 0.18 -9.63 13.98
C LYS A 329 0.29 -8.30 13.24
N ALA A 330 0.70 -7.24 13.93
CA ALA A 330 0.94 -5.92 13.37
C ALA A 330 1.96 -5.19 14.27
N PRO A 331 3.22 -5.69 14.35
CA PRO A 331 4.18 -5.25 15.36
C PRO A 331 4.60 -3.79 15.19
N PHE A 332 4.59 -3.29 13.95
CA PHE A 332 4.99 -1.93 13.59
C PHE A 332 3.81 -0.95 13.51
N TRP A 333 2.57 -1.44 13.72
CA TRP A 333 1.36 -0.65 13.51
C TRP A 333 1.33 0.61 14.37
N ARG A 334 1.33 1.77 13.71
CA ARG A 334 1.20 3.06 14.38
C ARG A 334 -0.27 3.45 14.56
N PRO A 335 -0.70 3.83 15.77
CA PRO A 335 -2.05 4.31 16.04
C PRO A 335 -2.52 5.42 15.07
N LEU A 336 -3.69 5.23 14.43
CA LEU A 336 -4.26 6.22 13.50
C LEU A 336 -5.40 7.06 14.12
N ARG A 337 -5.53 8.31 13.66
CA ARG A 337 -6.71 9.17 13.80
C ARG A 337 -7.82 8.75 12.83
N ALA A 338 -9.02 9.33 12.98
CA ALA A 338 -10.17 9.02 12.13
C ALA A 338 -9.99 9.45 10.65
N ASP A 339 -9.13 10.44 10.41
CA ASP A 339 -8.72 10.91 9.08
C ASP A 339 -7.46 10.18 8.57
N GLY A 340 -7.00 9.13 9.26
CA GLY A 340 -5.85 8.33 8.85
C GLY A 340 -4.49 8.93 9.21
N ALA A 341 -4.42 10.09 9.87
CA ALA A 341 -3.15 10.64 10.33
C ALA A 341 -2.57 9.75 11.44
N MET A 342 -1.28 9.45 11.37
CA MET A 342 -0.59 8.82 12.50
C MET A 342 -0.64 9.77 13.69
N ILE A 343 -0.98 9.24 14.87
CA ILE A 343 -1.20 10.07 16.07
C ILE A 343 0.08 10.83 16.46
N LEU A 344 1.25 10.24 16.25
CA LEU A 344 2.53 10.83 16.64
C LEU A 344 2.97 11.94 15.69
N ASP A 345 2.86 11.75 14.37
CA ASP A 345 3.16 12.79 13.38
C ASP A 345 2.24 13.99 13.56
N TRP A 346 0.95 13.73 13.79
CA TRP A 346 0.01 14.77 14.14
C TRP A 346 0.40 15.46 15.46
N ALA A 347 0.84 14.72 16.47
CA ALA A 347 1.26 15.30 17.74
C ALA A 347 2.50 16.20 17.59
N ALA A 348 3.49 15.78 16.79
CA ALA A 348 4.68 16.56 16.45
C ALA A 348 4.29 17.86 15.74
N TRP A 349 3.53 17.76 14.64
CA TRP A 349 3.00 18.92 13.93
C TRP A 349 2.18 19.83 14.85
N LYS A 350 1.36 19.24 15.72
CA LYS A 350 0.50 20.00 16.62
C LYS A 350 1.34 20.84 17.56
N LEU A 351 2.44 20.32 18.10
CA LEU A 351 3.36 21.00 19.04
C LEU A 351 4.05 22.24 18.46
N GLU A 352 4.20 22.30 17.14
CA GLU A 352 4.72 23.45 16.40
C GLU A 352 3.67 24.56 16.20
N GLN A 353 2.38 24.24 16.38
CA GLN A 353 1.32 25.23 16.22
C GLN A 353 1.21 26.17 17.42
N ASP A 354 0.85 27.42 17.12
CA ASP A 354 0.50 28.40 18.16
C ASP A 354 -0.82 28.04 18.86
N GLY A 355 -0.96 28.48 20.11
CA GLY A 355 -2.24 28.45 20.84
C GLY A 355 -2.56 27.13 21.57
N ILE A 356 -1.62 26.20 21.68
CA ILE A 356 -1.75 24.99 22.49
C ILE A 356 -1.66 25.32 23.98
N SER A 357 -2.51 24.71 24.79
CA SER A 357 -2.43 24.85 26.26
C SER A 357 -1.22 24.09 26.83
N GLU A 358 -0.59 24.58 27.91
CA GLU A 358 0.53 23.87 28.57
C GLU A 358 0.19 22.41 28.94
N LYS A 359 -1.07 22.16 29.32
CA LYS A 359 -1.54 20.82 29.65
C LYS A 359 -1.56 19.89 28.44
N GLU A 360 -2.00 20.39 27.31
CA GLU A 360 -2.07 19.65 26.04
C GLU A 360 -0.68 19.43 25.47
N ARG A 361 0.17 20.48 25.47
CA ARG A 361 1.59 20.38 25.10
C ARG A 361 2.29 19.28 25.89
N LYS A 362 2.17 19.29 27.21
CA LYS A 362 2.76 18.25 28.07
C LYS A 362 2.24 16.85 27.73
N TYR A 363 0.94 16.72 27.46
CA TYR A 363 0.35 15.43 27.09
C TYR A 363 0.91 14.88 25.77
N LEU A 364 1.07 15.74 24.75
CA LEU A 364 1.64 15.35 23.45
C LEU A 364 3.13 15.02 23.56
N GLU A 365 3.90 15.83 24.31
CA GLU A 365 5.33 15.56 24.58
C GLU A 365 5.53 14.25 25.34
N ASP A 366 4.68 13.97 26.34
CA ASP A 366 4.72 12.71 27.09
C ASP A 366 4.37 11.51 26.18
N ALA A 367 3.43 11.68 25.24
CA ALA A 367 3.06 10.64 24.26
C ALA A 367 4.21 10.33 23.29
N LEU A 368 4.87 11.35 22.74
CA LEU A 368 6.03 11.20 21.86
C LEU A 368 7.20 10.51 22.58
N LYS A 369 7.53 10.94 23.80
CA LYS A 369 8.61 10.32 24.59
C LYS A 369 8.35 8.85 24.88
N MET A 370 7.10 8.52 25.26
CA MET A 370 6.73 7.16 25.59
C MET A 370 6.86 6.21 24.39
N ASP A 371 6.69 6.72 23.17
CA ASP A 371 6.96 5.98 21.94
C ASP A 371 8.47 5.77 21.72
N CYS A 372 9.30 6.82 21.82
CA CYS A 372 10.76 6.69 21.70
C CYS A 372 11.37 5.66 22.68
N TYR A 373 10.82 5.56 23.90
CA TYR A 373 11.23 4.55 24.88
C TYR A 373 10.74 3.13 24.53
N ALA A 374 9.57 2.99 23.90
CA ALA A 374 9.07 1.70 23.44
C ALA A 374 9.92 1.16 22.26
N SER A 375 10.34 2.04 21.34
CA SER A 375 11.23 1.70 20.22
C SER A 375 12.61 1.22 20.68
N THR A 376 13.10 1.73 21.84
CA THR A 376 14.42 1.39 22.39
C THR A 376 14.41 0.20 23.37
N GLU A 377 13.30 -0.09 24.04
CA GLU A 377 13.21 -1.19 25.03
C GLU A 377 12.60 -2.50 24.48
N ASP A 378 11.85 -2.50 23.38
CA ASP A 378 11.18 -3.71 22.81
C ASP A 378 11.70 -4.13 21.41
N GLY A 379 12.46 -3.26 20.73
CA GLY A 379 13.10 -3.57 19.43
C GLY A 379 14.31 -4.52 19.50
N SER A 380 14.76 -4.87 20.72
CA SER A 380 15.85 -5.83 20.95
C SER A 380 15.39 -7.12 21.64
N SER A 381 14.21 -7.62 21.26
CA SER A 381 14.06 -9.07 21.34
C SER A 381 15.11 -9.68 20.40
N LYS A 382 16.19 -10.20 21.00
CA LYS A 382 17.20 -11.03 20.31
C LYS A 382 16.50 -12.21 19.64
N LYS A 383 15.93 -12.02 18.46
CA LYS A 383 15.63 -13.12 17.55
C LYS A 383 16.97 -13.76 17.19
N SER A 384 17.10 -15.06 17.45
CA SER A 384 18.22 -15.82 16.93
C SER A 384 18.22 -15.71 15.41
N LYS A 385 19.38 -15.45 14.80
CA LYS A 385 19.61 -15.41 13.34
C LYS A 385 19.19 -16.68 12.57
N ASP A 386 18.64 -17.69 13.26
CA ASP A 386 18.31 -19.02 12.72
C ASP A 386 16.79 -19.33 12.72
N GLU A 387 15.90 -18.42 13.14
CA GLU A 387 14.45 -18.63 13.00
C GLU A 387 13.93 -17.96 11.71
N PRO A 388 13.31 -18.72 10.78
CA PRO A 388 12.79 -18.14 9.55
C PRO A 388 11.69 -17.13 9.89
N GLU A 389 11.84 -15.89 9.43
CA GLU A 389 10.76 -14.91 9.55
C GLU A 389 9.55 -15.40 8.76
N VAL A 390 8.47 -15.68 9.49
CA VAL A 390 7.19 -16.02 8.87
C VAL A 390 6.64 -14.71 8.30
N LYS A 391 6.85 -14.50 7.00
CA LYS A 391 6.24 -13.40 6.24
C LYS A 391 4.72 -13.49 6.38
N MET A 392 4.12 -12.45 6.98
CA MET A 392 2.67 -12.34 7.19
C MET A 392 2.11 -11.26 6.28
N ASP A 393 0.90 -11.47 5.76
CA ASP A 393 0.18 -10.43 5.02
C ASP A 393 -0.06 -9.19 5.89
N PRO A 394 -0.19 -7.98 5.30
CA PRO A 394 -0.48 -6.78 6.05
C PRO A 394 -1.77 -6.90 6.88
N PRO A 395 -1.89 -6.15 8.01
CA PRO A 395 -3.01 -6.30 8.93
C PRO A 395 -4.39 -6.04 8.31
N SER A 396 -4.43 -5.26 7.22
CA SER A 396 -5.63 -4.94 6.43
C SER A 396 -6.16 -6.09 5.58
N PHE A 397 -5.34 -7.10 5.27
CA PHE A 397 -5.76 -8.28 4.53
C PHE A 397 -6.57 -9.23 5.41
N LEU A 398 -7.37 -10.07 4.74
CA LEU A 398 -8.18 -11.07 5.38
C LEU A 398 -7.61 -12.46 5.18
N THR A 399 -7.76 -13.28 6.20
CA THR A 399 -7.38 -14.70 6.18
C THR A 399 -8.38 -15.57 5.42
N VAL A 400 -9.53 -15.01 5.01
CA VAL A 400 -10.59 -15.70 4.28
C VAL A 400 -10.19 -15.91 2.81
N PRO A 401 -10.13 -17.15 2.31
CA PRO A 401 -9.85 -17.40 0.90
C PRO A 401 -10.90 -16.77 -0.03
N PRO A 402 -10.52 -16.04 -1.09
CA PRO A 402 -11.43 -15.35 -2.01
C PRO A 402 -12.53 -16.23 -2.61
N ILE A 403 -12.24 -17.50 -2.90
CA ILE A 403 -13.23 -18.46 -3.41
C ILE A 403 -14.49 -18.57 -2.52
N LEU A 404 -14.36 -18.34 -1.20
CA LEU A 404 -15.50 -18.40 -0.29
C LEU A 404 -16.49 -17.26 -0.51
N ALA A 405 -16.04 -16.14 -1.10
CA ALA A 405 -16.92 -15.09 -1.56
C ALA A 405 -17.62 -15.44 -2.89
N HIS A 406 -17.13 -16.44 -3.63
CA HIS A 406 -17.52 -16.75 -5.02
C HIS A 406 -18.01 -18.21 -5.20
N LEU A 407 -18.67 -18.75 -4.18
CA LEU A 407 -19.19 -20.13 -4.20
C LEU A 407 -20.22 -20.39 -5.30
N ASP A 408 -20.86 -19.34 -5.81
CA ASP A 408 -21.78 -19.39 -6.95
C ASP A 408 -21.07 -19.67 -8.27
N GLU A 409 -19.75 -19.44 -8.36
CA GLU A 409 -18.92 -19.75 -9.53
C GLU A 409 -18.34 -21.18 -9.52
N VAL A 410 -18.58 -21.96 -8.45
CA VAL A 410 -18.09 -23.33 -8.32
C VAL A 410 -19.12 -24.31 -8.91
N ASP A 411 -18.84 -24.84 -10.10
CA ASP A 411 -19.76 -25.70 -10.84
C ASP A 411 -20.06 -27.03 -10.12
N ASP A 412 -19.05 -27.69 -9.54
CA ASP A 412 -19.20 -28.98 -8.86
C ASP A 412 -19.96 -28.83 -7.52
N PRO A 413 -21.16 -29.44 -7.38
CA PRO A 413 -21.95 -29.35 -6.14
C PRO A 413 -21.24 -29.95 -4.92
N GLU A 414 -20.45 -31.00 -5.08
CA GLU A 414 -19.73 -31.63 -3.96
C GLU A 414 -18.63 -30.70 -3.43
N ALA A 415 -17.85 -30.10 -4.34
CA ALA A 415 -16.85 -29.11 -3.98
C ALA A 415 -17.48 -27.89 -3.29
N ARG A 416 -18.62 -27.42 -3.80
CA ARG A 416 -19.34 -26.28 -3.20
C ARG A 416 -19.78 -26.57 -1.77
N GLU A 417 -20.23 -27.79 -1.48
CA GLU A 417 -20.64 -28.14 -0.13
C GLU A 417 -19.45 -28.37 0.82
N ALA A 418 -18.33 -28.92 0.30
CA ALA A 418 -17.08 -28.99 1.06
C ALA A 418 -16.56 -27.59 1.44
N LEU A 419 -16.58 -26.64 0.51
CA LEU A 419 -16.17 -25.25 0.76
C LEU A 419 -17.09 -24.54 1.76
N LYS A 420 -18.40 -24.78 1.72
CA LYS A 420 -19.35 -24.25 2.71
C LYS A 420 -19.07 -24.80 4.10
N ALA A 421 -18.88 -26.12 4.23
CA ALA A 421 -18.53 -26.74 5.50
C ALA A 421 -17.22 -26.18 6.06
N PHE A 422 -16.21 -26.02 5.20
CA PHE A 422 -14.93 -25.40 5.55
C PHE A 422 -15.10 -23.96 6.03
N ALA A 423 -15.91 -23.15 5.34
CA ALA A 423 -16.19 -21.77 5.73
C ALA A 423 -16.91 -21.68 7.08
N GLU A 424 -17.91 -22.52 7.35
CA GLU A 424 -18.61 -22.50 8.64
C GLU A 424 -17.72 -22.97 9.80
N GLU A 425 -16.75 -23.85 9.54
CA GLU A 425 -15.79 -24.32 10.53
C GLU A 425 -14.71 -23.26 10.84
N HIS A 426 -14.10 -22.66 9.82
CA HIS A 426 -12.93 -21.79 9.97
C HIS A 426 -13.27 -20.30 10.01
N PHE A 427 -14.36 -19.89 9.36
CA PHE A 427 -14.79 -18.51 9.19
C PHE A 427 -16.29 -18.34 9.53
N PRO A 428 -16.72 -18.75 10.74
CA PRO A 428 -18.14 -18.81 11.11
C PRO A 428 -18.83 -17.46 10.93
N GLY A 429 -19.93 -17.47 10.17
CA GLY A 429 -20.72 -16.27 9.89
C GLY A 429 -20.25 -15.44 8.70
N PHE A 430 -19.10 -15.73 8.07
CA PHE A 430 -18.66 -15.03 6.85
C PHE A 430 -19.67 -15.18 5.71
N LEU A 431 -20.18 -16.39 5.46
CA LEU A 431 -21.18 -16.66 4.42
C LEU A 431 -22.53 -15.96 4.66
N SER A 432 -22.78 -15.48 5.88
CA SER A 432 -23.99 -14.72 6.23
C SER A 432 -23.84 -13.21 5.96
N LEU A 433 -22.63 -12.75 5.66
CA LEU A 433 -22.38 -11.34 5.38
C LEU A 433 -23.03 -10.93 4.06
N LYS A 434 -23.48 -9.67 4.03
CA LYS A 434 -23.99 -9.09 2.81
C LYS A 434 -22.82 -8.58 1.99
N LYS A 435 -22.76 -8.99 0.73
CA LYS A 435 -21.83 -8.45 -0.26
C LYS A 435 -22.57 -7.63 -1.32
N MET A 436 -21.89 -6.62 -1.87
CA MET A 436 -22.27 -5.97 -3.12
C MET A 436 -21.24 -6.30 -4.19
N GLU A 437 -21.66 -6.39 -5.44
CA GLU A 437 -20.75 -6.64 -6.56
C GLU A 437 -20.85 -5.53 -7.60
N VAL A 438 -19.71 -5.19 -8.19
CA VAL A 438 -19.64 -4.23 -9.28
C VAL A 438 -18.62 -4.67 -10.32
N TRP A 439 -19.01 -4.57 -11.59
CA TRP A 439 -18.14 -4.83 -12.73
C TRP A 439 -17.73 -3.51 -13.38
N LEU A 440 -16.44 -3.34 -13.60
CA LEU A 440 -15.86 -2.19 -14.28
C LEU A 440 -15.38 -2.60 -15.67
N LYS A 441 -15.65 -1.73 -16.64
CA LYS A 441 -15.10 -1.76 -18.00
C LYS A 441 -14.12 -0.60 -18.20
N PRO A 442 -13.27 -0.63 -19.24
CA PRO A 442 -12.37 0.48 -19.53
C PRO A 442 -13.12 1.83 -19.59
N GLY A 443 -12.65 2.81 -18.82
CA GLY A 443 -13.26 4.11 -18.62
C GLY A 443 -14.25 4.21 -17.45
N ASP A 444 -14.66 3.09 -16.84
CA ASP A 444 -15.45 3.11 -15.62
C ASP A 444 -14.60 3.50 -14.42
N MET A 445 -15.19 4.29 -13.54
CA MET A 445 -14.62 4.70 -12.28
C MET A 445 -15.45 4.19 -11.10
N LEU A 446 -14.78 3.78 -10.01
CA LEU A 446 -15.41 3.37 -8.76
C LEU A 446 -14.85 4.22 -7.62
N TYR A 447 -15.74 4.88 -6.89
CA TYR A 447 -15.42 5.45 -5.59
C TYR A 447 -15.67 4.40 -4.50
N LEU A 448 -14.65 4.19 -3.66
CA LEU A 448 -14.67 3.27 -2.54
C LEU A 448 -14.18 4.02 -1.28
N PRO A 449 -15.03 4.23 -0.26
CA PRO A 449 -14.62 4.89 0.98
C PRO A 449 -13.65 4.02 1.79
N ALA A 450 -12.76 4.65 2.56
CA ALA A 450 -11.84 3.98 3.48
C ALA A 450 -12.54 2.97 4.40
N GLY A 451 -11.88 1.84 4.64
CA GLY A 451 -12.32 0.75 5.49
C GLY A 451 -13.38 -0.18 4.88
N TRP A 452 -13.87 0.10 3.67
CA TRP A 452 -14.71 -0.86 2.96
C TRP A 452 -13.88 -2.05 2.53
N PHE A 453 -14.25 -3.23 3.05
CA PHE A 453 -13.59 -4.47 2.66
C PHE A 453 -13.96 -4.81 1.23
N HIS A 454 -12.97 -5.21 0.45
CA HIS A 454 -13.13 -5.50 -0.95
C HIS A 454 -12.17 -6.56 -1.45
N GLU A 455 -12.65 -7.36 -2.39
CA GLU A 455 -11.84 -8.27 -3.19
C GLU A 455 -11.96 -7.86 -4.65
N VAL A 456 -10.83 -7.82 -5.35
CA VAL A 456 -10.77 -7.42 -6.75
C VAL A 456 -10.36 -8.62 -7.58
N THR A 457 -11.29 -9.10 -8.39
CA THR A 457 -10.99 -10.09 -9.43
C THR A 457 -10.66 -9.37 -10.73
N SER A 458 -9.47 -9.61 -11.27
CA SER A 458 -9.02 -9.11 -12.57
C SER A 458 -9.23 -10.15 -13.65
N PHE A 459 -9.69 -9.71 -14.82
CA PHE A 459 -9.95 -10.55 -15.98
C PHE A 459 -9.24 -9.97 -17.21
N GLY A 460 -8.63 -10.85 -18.00
CA GLY A 460 -8.28 -10.56 -19.38
C GLY A 460 -9.55 -10.55 -20.25
N ASP A 461 -9.51 -9.83 -21.36
CA ASP A 461 -10.51 -9.97 -22.41
C ASP A 461 -10.18 -11.16 -23.34
N ASP A 462 -11.09 -11.50 -24.26
CA ASP A 462 -10.91 -12.65 -25.17
C ASP A 462 -9.73 -12.48 -26.15
N GLU A 463 -9.24 -11.25 -26.34
CA GLU A 463 -8.15 -10.90 -27.26
C GLU A 463 -6.82 -10.61 -26.53
N ASN A 464 -6.88 -10.26 -25.24
CA ASN A 464 -5.82 -9.66 -24.46
C ASN A 464 -5.91 -10.06 -22.98
N ALA A 465 -4.86 -10.69 -22.45
CA ALA A 465 -4.82 -11.10 -21.05
C ALA A 465 -4.57 -9.94 -20.06
N GLN A 466 -4.12 -8.79 -20.55
CA GLN A 466 -3.68 -7.67 -19.73
C GLN A 466 -4.82 -6.85 -19.12
N HIS A 467 -4.53 -6.23 -17.98
CA HIS A 467 -5.34 -5.18 -17.41
C HIS A 467 -4.45 -4.04 -16.90
N VAL A 468 -4.97 -2.81 -17.00
CA VAL A 468 -4.30 -1.61 -16.47
C VAL A 468 -5.32 -0.77 -15.71
N ALA A 469 -4.95 -0.25 -14.55
CA ALA A 469 -5.78 0.67 -13.79
C ALA A 469 -4.93 1.75 -13.12
N LEU A 470 -5.55 2.90 -12.87
CA LEU A 470 -5.02 3.91 -11.97
C LEU A 470 -5.97 4.07 -10.80
N ASN A 471 -5.45 4.50 -9.66
CA ASN A 471 -6.31 4.99 -8.60
C ASN A 471 -5.74 6.22 -7.91
N TRP A 472 -6.66 7.04 -7.37
CA TRP A 472 -6.35 8.15 -6.49
C TRP A 472 -6.79 7.77 -5.09
N TRP A 473 -5.85 7.80 -4.17
CA TRP A 473 -6.09 7.67 -2.74
C TRP A 473 -6.19 9.05 -2.11
N PHE A 474 -7.26 9.26 -1.35
CA PHE A 474 -7.54 10.50 -0.64
C PHE A 474 -7.58 10.27 0.86
N VAL A 475 -7.13 11.27 1.61
CA VAL A 475 -7.31 11.32 3.06
C VAL A 475 -8.81 11.23 3.37
N PRO A 476 -9.26 10.23 4.16
CA PRO A 476 -10.67 10.03 4.43
C PRO A 476 -11.27 11.20 5.23
N PRO A 477 -12.38 11.80 4.78
CA PRO A 477 -13.04 12.87 5.50
C PRO A 477 -13.64 12.37 6.82
N VAL A 478 -13.59 13.24 7.83
CA VAL A 478 -14.22 13.05 9.15
C VAL A 478 -15.46 13.95 9.27
N ASN A 479 -15.37 15.14 8.68
CA ASN A 479 -16.40 16.16 8.69
C ASN A 479 -17.12 16.25 7.34
N LYS A 480 -18.30 16.87 7.34
CA LYS A 480 -19.10 17.18 6.14
C LYS A 480 -18.82 18.60 5.65
N GLY A 481 -19.09 18.84 4.37
CA GLY A 481 -18.95 20.15 3.75
C GLY A 481 -17.51 20.50 3.37
N ALA A 482 -17.20 21.80 3.37
CA ALA A 482 -15.98 22.36 2.80
C ALA A 482 -14.71 22.16 3.64
N LEU A 483 -14.84 21.71 4.90
CA LEU A 483 -13.73 21.43 5.80
C LEU A 483 -13.80 19.96 6.22
N PRO A 484 -13.26 19.04 5.42
CA PRO A 484 -13.42 17.59 5.63
C PRO A 484 -12.62 17.03 6.81
N TYR A 485 -11.60 17.73 7.30
CA TYR A 485 -10.69 17.28 8.36
C TYR A 485 -10.92 18.05 9.67
N GLU A 486 -10.40 17.54 10.80
CA GLU A 486 -10.62 18.15 12.12
C GLU A 486 -9.78 19.42 12.34
N ASP A 487 -8.63 19.51 11.67
CA ASP A 487 -7.68 20.61 11.75
C ASP A 487 -6.92 20.78 10.42
N GLU A 488 -5.92 21.66 10.43
CA GLU A 488 -5.12 22.03 9.26
C GLU A 488 -3.95 21.09 8.99
N TYR A 489 -3.80 19.96 9.71
CA TYR A 489 -2.68 19.03 9.53
C TYR A 489 -2.54 18.59 8.06
N TRP A 490 -3.60 17.98 7.52
CA TRP A 490 -3.63 17.52 6.13
C TRP A 490 -3.59 18.65 5.11
N ALA A 491 -4.21 19.80 5.43
CA ALA A 491 -4.20 20.95 4.54
C ALA A 491 -2.81 21.60 4.45
N GLY A 492 -2.05 21.60 5.55
CA GLY A 492 -0.67 22.05 5.61
C GLY A 492 0.27 21.11 4.86
N ASP A 493 0.20 19.81 5.17
CA ASP A 493 1.00 18.79 4.49
C ASP A 493 0.76 18.79 2.98
N PHE A 494 -0.49 18.87 2.54
CA PHE A 494 -0.81 18.90 1.12
C PHE A 494 -0.30 20.16 0.40
N LYS A 495 -0.26 21.32 1.07
CA LYS A 495 0.34 22.53 0.49
C LYS A 495 1.84 22.36 0.28
N ALA A 496 2.55 21.72 1.22
CA ALA A 496 3.98 21.40 1.06
C ALA A 496 4.20 20.46 -0.14
N THR A 497 3.36 19.43 -0.27
CA THR A 497 3.40 18.50 -1.41
C THR A 497 3.09 19.19 -2.75
N LEU A 498 2.11 20.11 -2.80
CA LEU A 498 1.83 20.88 -4.01
C LEU A 498 2.96 21.84 -4.38
N ALA A 499 3.65 22.42 -3.40
CA ALA A 499 4.82 23.27 -3.65
C ALA A 499 6.01 22.45 -4.17
N ALA A 500 6.25 21.27 -3.60
CA ALA A 500 7.25 20.31 -4.09
C ALA A 500 6.96 19.87 -5.55
N LEU A 501 5.70 19.58 -5.88
CA LEU A 501 5.29 19.30 -7.25
C LEU A 501 5.57 20.45 -8.20
N GLU A 502 5.31 21.69 -7.80
CA GLU A 502 5.57 22.86 -8.66
C GLU A 502 7.06 23.06 -8.89
N TRP A 503 7.87 22.95 -7.84
CA TRP A 503 9.33 22.99 -7.95
C TRP A 503 9.86 21.90 -8.89
N ALA A 504 9.37 20.66 -8.79
CA ALA A 504 9.80 19.56 -9.66
C ALA A 504 9.47 19.81 -11.15
N LYS A 505 8.36 20.49 -11.45
CA LYS A 505 8.05 20.93 -12.83
C LYS A 505 9.04 21.96 -13.34
N GLU A 506 9.38 22.94 -12.50
CA GLU A 506 10.29 24.03 -12.86
C GLU A 506 11.72 23.54 -13.06
N LYS A 507 12.20 22.63 -12.21
CA LYS A 507 13.55 22.06 -12.30
C LYS A 507 13.83 21.44 -13.67
N GLN A 508 12.94 20.58 -14.17
CA GLN A 508 13.14 19.94 -15.47
C GLN A 508 13.11 20.93 -16.64
N ASN A 509 12.31 22.00 -16.57
CA ASN A 509 12.31 23.04 -17.60
C ASN A 509 13.64 23.79 -17.69
N ASN A 510 14.44 23.80 -16.62
CA ASN A 510 15.76 24.42 -16.59
C ASN A 510 16.90 23.47 -17.01
N ASP A 511 16.68 22.16 -16.93
CA ASP A 511 17.64 21.12 -17.35
C ASP A 511 17.53 20.73 -18.84
N LEU A 512 16.47 21.20 -19.54
CA LEU A 512 16.21 21.05 -20.99
C LEU A 512 16.67 22.28 -21.79
#